data_AF-A0A9W8PTW9-F1
#
_entry.id   AF-A0A9W8PTW9-F1
#
_cell.length_a   1.000
_cell.length_b   1.000
_cell.length_c   1.000
_cell.angle_alpha   90.00
_cell.angle_beta   90.00
_cell.angle_gamma   90.00
#
_symmetry.space_group_name_H-M   'P 1'
#
loop_
_entity.id
_entity.type
_entity.pdbx_description
1 polymer ?
#
loop_
_entity_poly.entity_id
_entity_poly.type
_entity_poly.pdbx_seq_one_letter_code
_entity_poly.pdbx_strand_id
1 'polypeptide(L)'
;MRDLISMLNHTFNGWDSSQGAGRPAPLVDRKFEESRVQVGFLSQDHPLPAGRGQGQVPAARRAGAPVFFGITLQYEDGIVDWAWRDRHNSGVSPRYVTLSPGKTQRSIRKDILVHFDKMEYDRIRVYNSRLAVYHVRCIIKKWANRGSIAWPRIDMEDQPRNFAPARLAISVAHDESQLQLAASQDAREEIATIPSPFF
;
A
#
# COMPACT_ATOMS: atom_id res chain seq x y z
N MET A 1 5.10 13.17 -24.50
CA MET A 1 4.41 14.48 -24.74
C MET A 1 3.24 14.71 -23.76
N ARG A 2 2.40 13.69 -23.46
CA ARG A 2 1.28 13.82 -22.50
C ARG A 2 1.71 14.20 -21.07
N ASP A 3 2.82 13.65 -20.58
CA ASP A 3 3.26 13.90 -19.19
C ASP A 3 3.80 15.31 -18.97
N LEU A 4 4.49 15.87 -19.97
CA LEU A 4 4.97 17.26 -19.92
C LEU A 4 3.81 18.25 -19.90
N ILE A 5 2.80 18.05 -20.76
CA ILE A 5 1.60 18.90 -20.79
C ILE A 5 0.85 18.81 -19.46
N SER A 6 0.70 17.61 -18.90
CA SER A 6 0.09 17.41 -17.59
C SER A 6 0.86 18.17 -16.49
N MET A 7 2.18 18.07 -16.47
CA MET A 7 3.02 18.79 -15.51
C MET A 7 2.90 20.30 -15.65
N LEU A 8 2.92 20.84 -16.87
CA LEU A 8 2.75 22.27 -17.14
C LEU A 8 1.38 22.75 -16.67
N ASN A 9 0.30 22.02 -16.99
CA ASN A 9 -1.05 22.34 -16.55
C ASN A 9 -1.15 22.37 -15.02
N HIS A 10 -0.58 21.39 -14.31
CA HIS A 10 -0.57 21.39 -12.84
C HIS A 10 0.28 22.52 -12.25
N THR A 11 1.37 22.90 -12.94
CA THR A 11 2.26 23.98 -12.50
C THR A 11 1.56 25.34 -12.55
N PHE A 12 0.90 25.65 -13.67
CA PHE A 12 0.31 26.97 -13.93
C PHE A 12 -1.20 27.05 -13.64
N ASN A 13 -1.81 26.00 -13.08
CA ASN A 13 -3.24 26.02 -12.71
C ASN A 13 -3.54 27.12 -11.66
N GLY A 14 -3.96 28.30 -12.13
CA GLY A 14 -4.23 29.48 -11.29
C GLY A 14 -3.00 30.08 -10.62
N TRP A 15 -1.78 29.67 -11.02
CA TRP A 15 -0.53 30.09 -10.41
C TRP A 15 0.37 30.82 -11.41
N ASP A 16 1.02 31.88 -10.95
CA ASP A 16 2.10 32.58 -11.65
C ASP A 16 3.26 32.91 -10.69
N SER A 17 4.36 33.44 -11.24
CA SER A 17 5.59 33.72 -10.49
C SER A 17 5.46 34.82 -9.42
N SER A 18 4.40 35.64 -9.45
CA SER A 18 4.15 36.62 -8.39
C SER A 18 3.68 35.94 -7.10
N GLN A 19 3.08 34.75 -7.20
CA GLN A 19 2.57 33.99 -6.08
C GLN A 19 3.68 33.20 -5.36
N GLY A 20 3.41 32.71 -4.14
CA GLY A 20 4.29 31.78 -3.44
C GLY A 20 4.35 30.42 -4.16
N ALA A 21 5.48 29.72 -4.11
CA ALA A 21 5.60 28.36 -4.67
C ALA A 21 4.75 27.32 -3.90
N GLY A 22 4.25 27.69 -2.71
CA GLY A 22 3.50 26.82 -1.82
C GLY A 22 4.42 26.04 -0.89
N ARG A 23 3.94 24.91 -0.38
CA ARG A 23 4.72 23.93 0.40
C ARG A 23 4.47 22.54 -0.18
N PRO A 24 5.49 21.66 -0.22
CA PRO A 24 5.26 20.28 -0.61
C PRO A 24 4.34 19.62 0.42
N ALA A 25 3.29 18.94 -0.07
CA ALA A 25 2.43 18.17 0.81
C ALA A 25 3.22 16.97 1.38
N PRO A 26 3.07 16.65 2.68
CA PRO A 26 3.69 15.45 3.24
C PRO A 26 3.15 14.20 2.54
N LEU A 27 3.99 13.17 2.46
CA LEU A 27 3.56 11.86 2.02
C LEU A 27 2.60 11.30 3.08
N VAL A 28 1.34 11.10 2.70
CA VAL A 28 0.29 10.62 3.62
C VAL A 28 0.55 9.16 3.97
N ASP A 29 0.43 8.80 5.24
CA ASP A 29 0.55 7.41 5.69
C ASP A 29 -0.53 6.51 5.08
N ARG A 30 -0.20 5.23 4.92
CA ARG A 30 -1.17 4.24 4.43
C ARG A 30 -2.20 3.97 5.52
N LYS A 31 -3.47 3.96 5.12
CA LYS A 31 -4.56 3.49 5.96
C LYS A 31 -4.99 2.11 5.50
N PHE A 32 -5.02 1.15 6.42
CA PHE A 32 -5.49 -0.20 6.13
C PHE A 32 -6.92 -0.20 5.59
N GLU A 33 -7.76 0.73 6.04
CA GLU A 33 -9.14 0.87 5.57
C GLU A 33 -9.24 1.18 4.07
N GLU A 34 -8.24 1.83 3.49
CA GLU A 34 -8.20 2.22 2.07
C GLU A 34 -7.67 1.08 1.19
N SER A 35 -6.83 0.20 1.76
CA SER A 35 -6.18 -0.89 1.03
C SER A 35 -6.79 -2.28 1.28
N ARG A 36 -7.81 -2.41 2.13
CA ARG A 36 -8.52 -3.68 2.39
C ARG A 36 -9.67 -3.94 1.41
N VAL A 37 -10.02 -5.20 1.25
CA VAL A 37 -11.15 -5.66 0.43
C VAL A 37 -12.13 -6.46 1.29
N GLN A 38 -13.43 -6.26 1.11
CA GLN A 38 -14.44 -7.12 1.75
C GLN A 38 -14.47 -8.48 1.04
N VAL A 39 -14.30 -9.56 1.80
CA VAL A 39 -14.11 -10.91 1.26
C VAL A 39 -15.20 -11.90 1.68
N GLY A 40 -16.01 -11.54 2.67
CA GLY A 40 -17.04 -12.40 3.20
C GLY A 40 -17.71 -11.82 4.43
N PHE A 41 -18.29 -12.73 5.22
CA PHE A 41 -19.05 -12.42 6.42
C PHE A 41 -18.72 -13.40 7.54
N LEU A 42 -18.97 -12.98 8.78
CA LEU A 42 -18.85 -13.87 9.93
C LEU A 42 -19.94 -14.96 9.88
N SER A 43 -19.54 -16.23 10.01
CA SER A 43 -20.47 -17.37 10.05
C SER A 43 -21.22 -17.48 11.39
N GLN A 44 -20.65 -16.91 12.44
CA GLN A 44 -21.19 -16.89 13.79
C GLN A 44 -20.64 -15.69 14.55
N ASP A 45 -21.15 -15.43 15.76
CA ASP A 45 -20.58 -14.43 16.64
C ASP A 45 -19.10 -14.75 16.94
N HIS A 46 -18.23 -13.78 16.68
CA HIS A 46 -16.80 -13.93 16.88
C HIS A 46 -16.44 -13.60 18.33
N PRO A 47 -15.66 -14.46 19.01
CA PRO A 47 -15.29 -14.23 20.41
C PRO A 47 -14.51 -12.91 20.55
N LEU A 48 -14.75 -12.21 21.66
CA LEU A 48 -13.98 -11.03 22.01
C LEU A 48 -12.56 -11.42 22.44
N PRO A 49 -11.55 -10.56 22.21
CA PRO A 49 -10.20 -10.78 22.75
C PRO A 49 -10.24 -10.99 24.26
N ALA A 50 -9.34 -11.84 24.77
CA ALA A 50 -9.22 -12.13 26.19
C ALA A 50 -9.09 -10.82 27.01
N GLY A 51 -9.84 -10.72 28.11
CA GLY A 51 -9.85 -9.55 28.99
C GLY A 51 -10.93 -8.50 28.70
N ARG A 52 -11.68 -8.61 27.59
CA ARG A 52 -12.94 -7.87 27.42
C ARG A 52 -14.08 -8.74 27.96
N GLY A 53 -14.70 -8.31 29.06
CA GLY A 53 -15.70 -9.07 29.81
C GLY A 53 -16.92 -9.49 28.97
N GLN A 54 -17.82 -10.28 29.59
CA GLN A 54 -19.09 -10.76 29.04
C GLN A 54 -20.12 -9.63 28.76
N GLY A 55 -19.68 -8.58 28.07
CA GLY A 55 -20.53 -7.53 27.54
C GLY A 55 -21.19 -7.95 26.24
N GLN A 56 -22.14 -7.14 25.79
CA GLN A 56 -22.86 -7.35 24.53
C GLN A 56 -21.87 -7.46 23.35
N VAL A 57 -22.02 -8.50 22.53
CA VAL A 57 -21.18 -8.69 21.32
C VAL A 57 -21.32 -7.45 20.42
N PRO A 58 -20.22 -6.73 20.12
CA PRO A 58 -20.25 -5.57 19.24
C PRO A 58 -20.84 -5.94 17.88
N ALA A 59 -21.57 -5.01 17.25
CA ALA A 59 -22.21 -5.28 15.96
C ALA A 59 -21.23 -5.80 14.89
N ALA A 60 -19.98 -5.31 14.89
CA ALA A 60 -18.92 -5.77 13.97
C ALA A 60 -18.43 -7.21 14.23
N ARG A 61 -18.85 -7.83 15.34
CA ARG A 61 -18.48 -9.18 15.76
C ARG A 61 -19.65 -10.16 15.71
N ARG A 62 -20.83 -9.72 15.30
CA ARG A 62 -22.00 -10.60 15.19
C ARG A 62 -21.97 -11.43 13.90
N ALA A 63 -22.64 -12.56 13.91
CA ALA A 63 -22.92 -13.35 12.71
C ALA A 63 -23.47 -12.45 11.59
N GLY A 64 -23.00 -12.65 10.37
CA GLY A 64 -23.34 -11.84 9.20
C GLY A 64 -22.59 -10.50 9.09
N ALA A 65 -21.76 -10.10 10.07
CA ALA A 65 -20.95 -8.89 9.94
C ALA A 65 -19.87 -9.04 8.85
N PRO A 66 -19.55 -7.97 8.10
CA PRO A 66 -18.58 -8.04 7.00
C PRO A 66 -17.17 -8.27 7.51
N VAL A 67 -16.45 -9.14 6.81
CA VAL A 67 -15.03 -9.43 7.04
C VAL A 67 -14.21 -8.88 5.88
N PHE A 68 -13.13 -8.21 6.24
CA PHE A 68 -12.19 -7.60 5.33
C PHE A 68 -10.87 -8.38 5.35
N PHE A 69 -10.21 -8.39 4.21
CA PHE A 69 -8.88 -8.93 4.04
C PHE A 69 -7.97 -7.80 3.57
N GLY A 70 -6.78 -7.72 4.15
CA GLY A 70 -5.80 -6.71 3.79
C GLY A 70 -4.39 -7.21 4.02
N ILE A 71 -3.43 -6.41 3.56
CA ILE A 71 -2.01 -6.72 3.68
C ILE A 71 -1.26 -5.57 4.32
N THR A 72 -0.18 -5.93 5.02
CA THR A 72 0.84 -5.00 5.51
C THR A 72 2.20 -5.45 4.97
N LEU A 73 3.03 -4.51 4.55
CA LEU A 73 4.38 -4.81 4.10
C LEU A 73 5.37 -4.61 5.25
N GLN A 74 6.05 -5.69 5.64
CA GLN A 74 7.16 -5.66 6.59
C GLN A 74 8.45 -5.49 5.81
N TYR A 75 8.92 -4.25 5.69
CA TYR A 75 10.01 -3.89 4.78
C TYR A 75 11.37 -4.42 5.18
N GLU A 76 11.60 -4.56 6.47
CA GLU A 76 12.89 -5.03 7.00
C GLU A 76 13.10 -6.51 6.66
N ASP A 77 12.02 -7.29 6.70
CA ASP A 77 12.05 -8.74 6.50
C ASP A 77 11.68 -9.17 5.08
N GLY A 78 11.15 -8.25 4.26
CA GLY A 78 10.72 -8.56 2.90
C GLY A 78 9.47 -9.46 2.86
N ILE A 79 8.57 -9.32 3.84
CA ILE A 79 7.41 -10.20 4.03
C ILE A 79 6.10 -9.44 3.80
N VAL A 80 5.13 -10.11 3.18
CA VAL A 80 3.75 -9.65 3.13
C VAL A 80 2.96 -10.28 4.28
N ASP A 81 2.54 -9.46 5.26
CA ASP A 81 1.65 -9.90 6.32
C ASP A 81 0.19 -9.83 5.87
N TRP A 82 -0.53 -10.94 6.00
CA TRP A 82 -1.90 -11.11 5.54
C TRP A 82 -2.85 -11.12 6.72
N ALA A 83 -3.81 -10.19 6.75
CA ALA A 83 -4.68 -10.05 7.90
C ALA A 83 -6.17 -10.08 7.54
N TRP A 84 -6.91 -10.93 8.27
CA TRP A 84 -8.36 -10.91 8.31
C TRP A 84 -8.82 -9.98 9.42
N ARG A 85 -9.68 -9.01 9.08
CA ARG A 85 -10.06 -7.91 9.96
C ARG A 85 -11.57 -7.65 9.90
N ASP A 86 -12.13 -7.18 11.01
CA ASP A 86 -13.48 -6.65 11.04
C ASP A 86 -13.53 -5.19 10.54
N ARG A 87 -14.72 -4.59 10.59
CA ARG A 87 -14.93 -3.19 10.18
C ARG A 87 -14.04 -2.20 10.95
N HIS A 88 -13.70 -2.49 12.21
CA HIS A 88 -12.88 -1.68 13.10
C HIS A 88 -11.40 -2.09 13.11
N ASN A 89 -10.96 -2.84 12.09
CA ASN A 89 -9.58 -3.28 11.93
C ASN A 89 -9.07 -4.20 13.06
N SER A 90 -9.99 -4.88 13.76
CA SER A 90 -9.63 -5.90 14.76
C SER A 90 -9.50 -7.26 14.09
N GLY A 91 -8.54 -8.07 14.57
CA GLY A 91 -8.28 -9.41 14.02
C GLY A 91 -9.51 -10.33 14.05
N VAL A 92 -9.71 -11.07 12.95
CA VAL A 92 -10.76 -12.08 12.78
C VAL A 92 -10.09 -13.40 12.46
N SER A 93 -10.50 -14.50 13.12
CA SER A 93 -10.00 -15.82 12.75
C SER A 93 -10.66 -16.31 11.46
N PRO A 94 -9.90 -16.81 10.47
CA PRO A 94 -10.44 -17.30 9.20
C PRO A 94 -11.49 -18.41 9.37
N ARG A 95 -11.42 -19.19 10.46
CA ARG A 95 -12.36 -20.28 10.76
C ARG A 95 -13.81 -19.80 10.94
N TYR A 96 -14.00 -18.52 11.24
CA TYR A 96 -15.32 -17.90 11.41
C TYR A 96 -15.78 -17.15 10.17
N VAL A 97 -15.11 -17.31 9.04
CA VAL A 97 -15.38 -16.54 7.83
C VAL A 97 -16.04 -17.41 6.78
N THR A 98 -17.23 -17.02 6.36
CA THR A 98 -17.86 -17.51 5.14
C THR A 98 -17.49 -16.56 4.01
N LEU A 99 -16.81 -17.08 2.99
CA LEU A 99 -16.41 -16.28 1.83
C LEU A 99 -17.62 -15.92 0.96
N SER A 100 -17.58 -14.72 0.36
CA SER A 100 -18.58 -14.32 -0.63
C SER A 100 -18.59 -15.27 -1.83
N PRO A 101 -19.73 -15.46 -2.53
CA PRO A 101 -19.81 -16.33 -3.70
C PRO A 101 -18.71 -16.03 -4.74
N GLY A 102 -18.07 -17.08 -5.25
CA GLY A 102 -16.98 -16.97 -6.23
C GLY A 102 -15.62 -16.54 -5.66
N LYS A 103 -15.53 -16.21 -4.36
CA LYS A 103 -14.24 -15.93 -3.72
C LYS A 103 -13.59 -17.21 -3.21
N THR A 104 -12.35 -17.42 -3.65
CA THR A 104 -11.40 -18.41 -3.13
C THR A 104 -10.22 -17.70 -2.47
N GLN A 105 -9.48 -18.40 -1.61
CA GLN A 105 -8.20 -17.93 -1.03
C GLN A 105 -7.27 -17.32 -2.09
N ARG A 106 -7.10 -18.02 -3.23
CA ARG A 106 -6.27 -17.55 -4.35
C ARG A 106 -6.80 -16.26 -4.97
N SER A 107 -8.10 -16.19 -5.25
CA SER A 107 -8.70 -14.97 -5.83
C SER A 107 -8.59 -13.78 -4.88
N ILE A 108 -8.80 -13.99 -3.58
CA ILE A 108 -8.71 -12.95 -2.55
C ILE A 108 -7.28 -12.40 -2.48
N ARG A 109 -6.28 -13.28 -2.43
CA ARG A 109 -4.86 -12.87 -2.40
C ARG A 109 -4.46 -12.11 -3.67
N LYS A 110 -4.92 -12.56 -4.84
CA LYS A 110 -4.69 -11.82 -6.10
C LYS A 110 -5.34 -10.44 -6.05
N ASP A 111 -6.61 -10.36 -5.67
CA ASP A 111 -7.38 -9.12 -5.68
C ASP A 111 -6.78 -8.09 -4.72
N ILE A 112 -6.37 -8.52 -3.52
CA ILE A 112 -5.80 -7.62 -2.53
C ILE A 112 -4.42 -7.09 -2.94
N LEU A 113 -3.58 -7.92 -3.56
CA LEU A 113 -2.27 -7.47 -4.08
C LEU A 113 -2.45 -6.40 -5.15
N VAL A 114 -3.34 -6.64 -6.12
CA VAL A 114 -3.63 -5.67 -7.19
C VAL A 114 -4.23 -4.39 -6.63
N HIS A 115 -5.16 -4.50 -5.68
CA HIS A 115 -5.79 -3.33 -5.05
C HIS A 115 -4.78 -2.50 -4.27
N PHE A 116 -3.95 -3.16 -3.46
CA PHE A 116 -2.90 -2.50 -2.69
C PHE A 116 -1.91 -1.77 -3.60
N ASP A 117 -1.42 -2.42 -4.65
CA ASP A 117 -0.42 -1.82 -5.55
C ASP A 117 -0.99 -0.63 -6.33
N LYS A 118 -2.25 -0.69 -6.75
CA LYS A 118 -2.94 0.47 -7.35
C LYS A 118 -3.00 1.63 -6.38
N MET A 119 -3.39 1.37 -5.13
CA MET A 119 -3.47 2.41 -4.10
C MET A 119 -2.10 3.00 -3.77
N GLU A 120 -1.04 2.18 -3.67
CA GLU A 120 0.31 2.68 -3.44
C GLU A 120 0.82 3.50 -4.64
N TYR A 121 0.56 3.03 -5.86
CA TYR A 121 0.93 3.75 -7.06
C TYR A 121 0.26 5.12 -7.12
N ASP A 122 -1.04 5.20 -6.84
CA ASP A 122 -1.77 6.47 -6.80
C ASP A 122 -1.25 7.40 -5.71
N ARG A 123 -0.99 6.88 -4.50
CA ARG A 123 -0.44 7.64 -3.37
C ARG A 123 0.91 8.27 -3.73
N ILE A 124 1.82 7.48 -4.27
CA ILE A 124 3.18 7.90 -4.63
C ILE A 124 3.15 8.83 -5.85
N ARG A 125 2.33 8.53 -6.85
CA ARG A 125 2.14 9.39 -8.03
C ARG A 125 1.66 10.78 -7.63
N VAL A 126 0.64 10.87 -6.78
CA VAL A 126 0.10 12.17 -6.31
C VAL A 126 1.15 12.94 -5.53
N TYR A 127 1.86 12.29 -4.60
CA TYR A 127 2.93 12.92 -3.83
C TYR A 127 4.06 13.43 -4.73
N ASN A 128 4.63 12.57 -5.58
CA ASN A 128 5.73 12.92 -6.48
C ASN A 128 5.33 14.01 -7.47
N SER A 129 4.09 13.98 -8.00
CA SER A 129 3.60 15.03 -8.92
C SER A 129 3.50 16.40 -8.24
N ARG A 130 2.99 16.45 -7.01
CA ARG A 130 2.92 17.69 -6.22
C ARG A 130 4.30 18.23 -5.87
N LEU A 131 5.23 17.33 -5.54
CA LEU A 131 6.61 17.69 -5.23
C LEU A 131 7.34 18.24 -6.46
N ALA A 132 7.14 17.64 -7.63
CA ALA A 132 7.67 18.15 -8.90
C ALA A 132 7.14 19.56 -9.19
N VAL A 133 5.82 19.77 -9.07
CA VAL A 133 5.19 21.08 -9.27
C VAL A 133 5.79 22.13 -8.31
N TYR A 134 5.98 21.78 -7.04
CA TYR A 134 6.60 22.67 -6.06
C TYR A 134 8.01 23.10 -6.50
N HIS A 135 8.88 22.15 -6.86
CA HIS A 135 10.25 22.46 -7.31
C HIS A 135 10.26 23.31 -8.58
N VAL A 136 9.41 22.99 -9.56
CA VAL A 136 9.26 23.77 -10.80
C VAL A 136 8.84 25.22 -10.49
N ARG A 137 7.90 25.43 -9.56
CA ARG A 137 7.49 26.77 -9.14
C ARG A 137 8.62 27.55 -8.47
N CYS A 138 9.44 26.91 -7.63
CA CYS A 138 10.63 27.53 -7.04
C CYS A 138 11.61 28.00 -8.13
N ILE A 139 11.89 27.15 -9.12
CA ILE A 139 12.77 27.45 -10.25
C ILE A 139 12.23 28.65 -11.05
N ILE A 140 10.97 28.57 -11.48
CA ILE A 140 10.33 29.63 -12.29
C ILE A 140 10.35 30.95 -11.53
N LYS A 141 10.03 30.95 -10.24
CA LYS A 141 10.02 32.17 -9.44
C LYS A 141 11.40 32.83 -9.37
N LYS A 142 12.46 32.03 -9.18
CA LYS A 142 13.83 32.56 -9.18
C LYS A 142 14.24 33.09 -10.54
N TRP A 143 13.87 32.40 -11.62
CA TRP A 143 14.15 32.88 -12.97
C TRP A 143 13.41 34.18 -13.29
N ALA A 144 12.14 34.28 -12.91
CA ALA A 144 11.36 35.50 -13.05
C ALA A 144 11.99 36.67 -12.28
N ASN A 145 12.49 36.44 -11.08
CA ASN A 145 13.16 37.46 -10.27
C ASN A 145 14.53 37.88 -10.84
N ARG A 146 15.30 36.95 -11.43
CA ARG A 146 16.59 37.24 -12.06
C ARG A 146 16.45 38.00 -13.38
N GLY A 147 15.32 37.83 -14.07
CA GLY A 147 15.11 38.36 -15.41
C GLY A 147 15.91 37.61 -16.48
N SER A 148 15.88 38.13 -17.71
CA SER A 148 16.43 37.47 -18.90
C SER A 148 17.92 37.72 -19.16
N ILE A 149 18.57 38.57 -18.36
CA ILE A 149 19.98 38.94 -18.54
C ILE A 149 20.91 37.82 -18.05
N ALA A 150 20.50 37.07 -17.03
CA ALA A 150 21.27 35.97 -16.49
C ALA A 150 20.93 34.65 -17.18
N TRP A 151 21.93 33.79 -17.37
CA TRP A 151 21.72 32.43 -17.87
C TRP A 151 20.78 31.64 -16.94
N PRO A 152 19.81 30.89 -17.49
CA PRO A 152 18.94 30.04 -16.69
C PRO A 152 19.78 28.99 -15.96
N ARG A 153 19.75 29.04 -14.63
CA ARG A 153 20.44 28.11 -13.74
C ARG A 153 19.46 27.64 -12.67
N ILE A 154 19.44 26.34 -12.43
CA ILE A 154 18.75 25.72 -11.30
C ILE A 154 19.77 25.65 -10.16
N ASP A 155 19.48 26.32 -9.04
CA ASP A 155 20.36 26.24 -7.87
C ASP A 155 20.23 24.85 -7.24
N MET A 156 21.28 24.39 -6.54
CA MET A 156 21.27 23.06 -5.91
C MET A 156 20.08 22.87 -4.96
N GLU A 157 19.63 23.93 -4.30
CA GLU A 157 18.49 23.89 -3.38
C GLU A 157 17.13 23.71 -4.06
N ASP A 158 17.01 24.06 -5.35
CA ASP A 158 15.79 23.91 -6.17
C ASP A 158 15.81 22.64 -7.01
N GLN A 159 16.90 21.86 -6.98
CA GLN A 159 16.95 20.60 -7.68
C GLN A 159 15.87 19.66 -7.13
N PRO A 160 15.06 19.04 -8.02
CA PRO A 160 14.03 18.11 -7.60
C PRO A 160 14.62 16.97 -6.75
N ARG A 161 14.16 16.88 -5.50
CA ARG A 161 14.63 15.92 -4.48
C ARG A 161 13.47 15.44 -3.61
N ASN A 162 13.70 14.37 -2.85
CA ASN A 162 12.76 13.74 -1.92
C ASN A 162 11.55 13.03 -2.57
N PHE A 163 11.70 12.61 -3.83
CA PHE A 163 10.74 11.71 -4.46
C PHE A 163 10.70 10.37 -3.73
N ALA A 164 9.50 9.84 -3.55
CA ALA A 164 9.31 8.55 -2.92
C ALA A 164 9.24 7.45 -4.00
N PRO A 165 9.92 6.30 -3.81
CA PRO A 165 9.72 5.14 -4.66
C PRO A 165 8.37 4.48 -4.35
N ALA A 166 7.73 3.90 -5.37
CA ALA A 166 6.59 3.02 -5.17
C ALA A 166 7.07 1.67 -4.62
N ARG A 167 6.42 1.19 -3.56
CA ARG A 167 6.73 -0.11 -2.94
C ARG A 167 5.58 -1.08 -3.17
N LEU A 168 5.78 -2.00 -4.09
CA LEU A 168 4.73 -2.89 -4.59
C LEU A 168 4.70 -4.20 -3.81
N ALA A 169 3.52 -4.60 -3.36
CA ALA A 169 3.29 -5.85 -2.67
C ALA A 169 3.38 -7.06 -3.62
N ILE A 170 3.05 -6.90 -4.91
CA ILE A 170 3.13 -8.01 -5.88
C ILE A 170 4.57 -8.53 -6.00
N SER A 171 5.56 -7.63 -6.10
CA SER A 171 6.96 -8.06 -6.20
C SER A 171 7.43 -8.75 -4.92
N VAL A 172 7.12 -8.18 -3.76
CA VAL A 172 7.49 -8.75 -2.46
C VAL A 172 6.86 -10.13 -2.27
N ALA A 173 5.56 -10.28 -2.54
CA ALA A 173 4.86 -11.56 -2.44
C ALA A 173 5.40 -12.60 -3.43
N HIS A 174 5.82 -12.17 -4.62
CA HIS A 174 6.44 -13.07 -5.60
C HIS A 174 7.77 -13.60 -5.08
N ASP A 175 8.66 -12.71 -4.63
CA ASP A 175 9.98 -13.09 -4.12
C ASP A 175 9.87 -14.00 -2.89
N GLU A 176 8.98 -13.66 -1.95
CA GLU A 176 8.65 -14.50 -0.79
C GLU A 176 8.16 -15.89 -1.22
N SER A 177 7.30 -15.97 -2.24
CA SER A 177 6.77 -17.25 -2.72
C SER A 177 7.84 -18.15 -3.35
N GLN A 178 8.84 -17.56 -4.02
CA GLN A 178 9.96 -18.32 -4.58
C GLN A 178 10.84 -18.90 -3.47
N LEU A 179 11.10 -18.12 -2.42
CA LEU A 179 11.85 -18.59 -1.25
C LEU A 179 11.12 -19.74 -0.54
N GLN A 180 9.80 -19.61 -0.34
CA GLN A 180 9.00 -20.67 0.27
C GLN A 180 8.97 -21.94 -0.58
N LEU A 181 8.88 -21.78 -1.92
CA LEU A 181 8.92 -22.92 -2.84
C LEU A 181 10.26 -23.66 -2.74
N ALA A 182 11.38 -22.95 -2.81
CA ALA A 182 12.71 -23.53 -2.68
C ALA A 182 12.86 -24.28 -1.34
N ALA A 183 12.53 -23.63 -0.22
CA ALA A 183 12.59 -24.26 1.10
C ALA A 183 11.70 -25.52 1.22
N SER A 184 10.53 -25.52 0.58
CA SER A 184 9.64 -26.69 0.57
C SER A 184 10.18 -27.84 -0.28
N GLN A 185 10.95 -27.53 -1.33
CA GLN A 185 11.62 -28.52 -2.17
C GLN A 185 12.77 -29.16 -1.39
N ASP A 186 13.62 -28.35 -0.78
CA ASP A 186 14.75 -28.81 0.05
C ASP A 186 14.25 -29.73 1.18
N ALA A 187 13.21 -29.31 1.92
CA ALA A 187 12.63 -30.10 2.99
C ALA A 187 12.04 -31.44 2.50
N ARG A 188 11.47 -31.45 1.28
CA ARG A 188 10.91 -32.66 0.69
C ARG A 188 12.01 -33.65 0.29
N GLU A 189 13.13 -33.16 -0.22
CA GLU A 189 14.31 -33.98 -0.53
C GLU A 189 14.91 -34.57 0.74
N GLU A 190 15.04 -33.77 1.80
CA GLU A 190 15.57 -34.24 3.09
C GLU A 190 14.68 -35.34 3.71
N ILE A 191 13.35 -35.16 3.74
CA ILE A 191 12.44 -36.19 4.25
C ILE A 191 12.56 -37.50 3.46
N ALA A 192 12.81 -37.45 2.14
CA ALA A 192 12.97 -38.65 1.32
C ALA A 192 14.22 -39.48 1.70
N THR A 193 15.18 -38.88 2.41
CA THR A 193 16.38 -39.56 2.92
C THR A 193 16.21 -40.17 4.31
N ILE A 194 15.14 -39.81 5.02
CA ILE A 194 14.84 -40.37 6.35
C ILE A 194 14.34 -41.80 6.15
N PRO A 195 15.00 -42.82 6.72
CA PRO A 195 14.53 -44.20 6.62
C PRO A 195 13.11 -44.31 7.21
N SER A 196 12.25 -45.04 6.51
CA SER A 196 10.89 -45.30 6.97
C SER A 196 10.92 -45.85 8.40
N PRO A 197 10.06 -45.35 9.31
CA PRO A 197 9.98 -45.87 10.68
C PRO A 197 9.45 -47.32 10.76
N PHE A 198 9.16 -47.94 9.60
CA PHE A 198 8.86 -49.36 9.47
C PHE A 198 9.98 -50.06 8.68
N PHE A 199 11.12 -50.25 9.34
CA PHE A 199 11.97 -51.45 9.37
C PHE A 199 12.90 -51.36 10.59
#